data_AF-A0A525JWW9-F1
#
_entry.id   AF-A0A525JWW9-F1
#
_cell.length_a   1.000
_cell.length_b   1.000
_cell.length_c   1.000
_cell.angle_alpha   90.00
_cell.angle_beta   90.00
_cell.angle_gamma   90.00
#
_symmetry.space_group_name_H-M   'P 1'
#
loop_
_entity.id
_entity.type
_entity.pdbx_description
1 polymer ?
#
loop_
_entity_poly.entity_id
_entity_poly.type
_entity_poly.pdbx_seq_one_letter_code
_entity_poly.pdbx_strand_id
1 'polypeptide(L)'
;GNDSGTMHLAAAAGIPTLGLFGPSDEQLYGPWGVDARVARGPRSYEQIRAVDPGFGQALCHMMDLSVETVGDAAEDLLTATEGARA
;
A
#
# COMPACT_ATOMS: atom_id res chain seq x y z
N GLY A 1 -1.75 -2.14 6.01
CA GLY A 1 -1.15 -1.15 6.93
C GLY A 1 -0.49 -0.06 6.12
N ASN A 2 -0.29 1.14 6.69
CA ASN A 2 0.48 2.20 6.02
C ASN A 2 1.94 1.78 5.82
N ASP A 3 2.64 2.48 4.93
CA ASP A 3 4.10 2.40 4.79
C ASP A 3 4.79 2.64 6.15
N SER A 4 5.22 1.55 6.78
CA SER A 4 5.70 1.50 8.16
C SER A 4 6.47 0.22 8.45
N GLY A 5 7.32 0.24 9.48
CA GLY A 5 8.10 -0.94 9.86
C GLY A 5 7.24 -2.17 10.19
N THR A 6 6.05 -1.99 10.77
CA THR A 6 5.15 -3.10 11.10
C THR A 6 4.56 -3.77 9.86
N MET A 7 4.33 -3.01 8.78
CA MET A 7 3.96 -3.58 7.49
C MET A 7 5.06 -4.52 6.97
N HIS A 8 6.32 -4.09 7.03
CA HIS A 8 7.44 -4.93 6.59
C HIS A 8 7.62 -6.18 7.46
N LEU A 9 7.46 -6.06 8.78
CA LEU A 9 7.54 -7.21 9.68
C LEU A 9 6.43 -8.24 9.40
N ALA A 10 5.21 -7.80 9.10
CA ALA A 10 4.12 -8.69 8.73
C ALA A 10 4.40 -9.44 7.41
N ALA A 11 4.88 -8.72 6.39
CA ALA A 11 5.24 -9.31 5.10
C ALA A 11 6.38 -10.34 5.25
N ALA A 12 7.42 -9.99 6.01
CA ALA A 12 8.55 -10.89 6.28
C ALA A 12 8.14 -12.15 7.07
N ALA A 13 7.09 -12.05 7.88
CA ALA A 13 6.52 -13.19 8.62
C ALA A 13 5.60 -14.09 7.76
N GLY A 14 5.43 -13.81 6.46
CA GLY A 14 4.52 -14.57 5.59
C GLY A 14 3.04 -14.32 5.90
N ILE A 15 2.73 -13.16 6.49
CA ILE A 15 1.35 -12.75 6.72
C ILE A 15 0.88 -11.99 5.47
N PRO A 16 -0.32 -12.29 4.93
CA PRO A 16 -0.93 -11.50 3.88
C PRO A 16 -0.94 -10.02 4.25
N THR A 17 -0.20 -9.22 3.51
CA THR A 17 0.10 -7.84 3.86
C THR A 17 -0.24 -6.91 2.70
N LEU A 18 -1.26 -6.07 2.90
CA LEU A 18 -1.58 -4.97 1.99
C LEU A 18 -0.97 -3.67 2.50
N GLY A 19 0.00 -3.13 1.76
CA GLY A 19 0.61 -1.82 2.02
C GLY A 19 -0.18 -0.67 1.40
N LEU A 20 -0.46 0.37 2.16
CA LEU A 20 -1.23 1.54 1.70
C LEU A 20 -0.29 2.71 1.42
N PHE A 21 -0.30 3.20 0.18
CA PHE A 21 0.65 4.19 -0.32
C PHE A 21 -0.03 5.44 -0.87
N GLY A 22 0.64 6.58 -0.63
CA GLY A 22 0.27 7.90 -1.12
C GLY A 22 1.54 8.67 -1.47
N PRO A 23 2.12 9.47 -0.57
CA PRO A 23 3.32 10.26 -0.89
C PRO A 23 4.62 9.45 -0.96
N SER A 24 4.69 8.29 -0.29
CA SER A 24 5.84 7.38 -0.36
C SER A 24 5.89 6.64 -1.70
N ASP A 25 7.08 6.25 -2.14
CA ASP A 25 7.30 5.43 -3.34
C ASP A 25 7.24 3.93 -2.98
N GLU A 26 6.23 3.23 -3.48
CA GLU A 26 6.03 1.79 -3.28
C GLU A 26 7.10 0.93 -3.97
N GLN A 27 7.79 1.45 -4.98
CA GLN A 27 8.87 0.71 -5.65
C GLN A 27 10.10 0.60 -4.75
N LEU A 28 10.26 1.54 -3.82
CA LEU A 28 11.35 1.58 -2.85
C LEU A 28 10.95 0.97 -1.50
N TYR A 29 9.73 1.25 -1.04
CA TYR A 29 9.27 0.91 0.31
C TYR A 29 8.13 -0.12 0.33
N GLY A 30 7.79 -0.72 -0.80
CA GLY A 30 6.75 -1.74 -0.88
C GLY A 30 7.04 -2.96 0.03
N PRO A 31 6.01 -3.61 0.58
CA PRO A 31 6.18 -4.85 1.33
C PRO A 31 6.68 -5.95 0.39
N TRP A 32 7.68 -6.72 0.84
CA TRP A 32 8.24 -7.82 0.06
C TRP A 32 7.74 -9.16 0.58
N GLY A 33 7.13 -9.95 -0.31
CA GLY A 33 6.68 -11.30 -0.01
C GLY A 33 5.71 -11.81 -1.09
N VAL A 34 5.50 -13.12 -1.15
CA VAL A 34 4.54 -13.74 -2.07
C VAL A 34 3.11 -13.26 -1.82
N ASP A 35 2.78 -13.02 -0.54
CA ASP A 35 1.47 -12.59 -0.07
C ASP A 35 1.45 -11.09 0.27
N ALA A 36 2.33 -10.31 -0.37
CA ALA A 36 2.41 -8.87 -0.20
C ALA A 36 1.81 -8.14 -1.41
N ARG A 37 0.99 -7.12 -1.17
CA ARG A 37 0.40 -6.27 -2.23
C ARG A 37 0.46 -4.81 -1.82
N VAL A 38 0.27 -3.92 -2.79
CA VAL A 38 0.22 -2.47 -2.61
C VAL A 38 -1.12 -1.95 -3.09
N ALA A 39 -1.73 -1.05 -2.33
CA ALA A 39 -2.86 -0.24 -2.73
C ALA A 39 -2.46 1.24 -2.73
N ARG A 40 -2.85 1.93 -3.80
CA ARG A 40 -2.58 3.35 -4.06
C ARG A 40 -3.81 3.96 -4.72
N GLY A 41 -4.05 5.25 -4.49
CA GLY A 41 -5.09 6.00 -5.19
C GLY A 41 -4.81 6.16 -6.70
N PRO A 42 -5.66 6.90 -7.44
CA PRO A 42 -5.48 7.11 -8.88
C PRO A 42 -4.20 7.87 -9.25
N ARG A 43 -3.62 8.64 -8.31
CA ARG A 43 -2.36 9.36 -8.54
C ARG A 43 -1.13 8.48 -8.27
N SER A 44 -0.23 8.42 -9.25
CA SER A 44 1.09 7.84 -9.09
C SER A 44 1.98 8.67 -8.14
N TYR A 45 3.07 8.06 -7.66
CA TYR A 45 4.10 8.78 -6.91
C TYR A 45 4.63 10.01 -7.68
N GLU A 46 4.94 9.86 -8.97
CA GLU A 46 5.43 10.95 -9.82
C GLU A 46 4.42 12.11 -9.93
N GLN A 47 3.13 11.80 -10.06
CA GLN A 47 2.06 12.80 -10.12
C GLN A 47 1.91 13.55 -8.79
N ILE A 48 2.07 12.85 -7.65
CA ILE A 48 2.08 13.48 -6.34
C ILE A 48 3.30 14.41 -6.20
N ARG A 49 4.49 13.94 -6.59
CA ARG A 49 5.74 14.71 -6.57
C ARG A 49 5.69 15.95 -7.46
N ALA A 50 4.99 15.89 -8.60
CA ALA A 50 4.83 17.03 -9.50
C ALA A 50 4.01 18.16 -8.85
N VAL A 51 3.03 17.81 -8.00
CA VAL A 51 2.18 18.77 -7.28
C VAL A 51 2.83 19.26 -6.00
N ASP A 52 3.52 18.37 -5.28
CA ASP A 52 4.18 18.69 -4.00
C ASP A 52 5.58 18.07 -3.91
N PRO A 53 6.59 18.69 -4.56
CA PRO A 53 7.95 18.15 -4.61
C PRO A 53 8.67 18.08 -3.26
N GLY A 54 8.17 18.78 -2.23
CA GLY A 54 8.75 18.83 -0.90
C GLY A 54 7.95 18.06 0.15
N PHE A 55 6.77 17.54 -0.19
CA PHE A 55 5.79 17.03 0.76
C PHE A 55 5.49 18.01 1.91
N GLY A 56 5.61 19.30 1.63
CA GLY A 56 5.53 20.38 2.61
C GLY A 56 4.23 21.16 2.53
N GLN A 57 3.39 20.86 1.54
CA GLN A 57 2.07 21.47 1.41
C GLN A 57 1.10 20.84 2.43
N ALA A 58 0.06 21.57 2.80
CA ALA A 58 -1.01 21.05 3.66
C ALA A 58 -1.98 20.11 2.90
N LEU A 59 -1.45 19.27 2.01
CA LEU A 59 -2.20 18.30 1.21
C LEU A 59 -2.02 16.90 1.80
N CYS A 60 -3.12 16.27 2.21
CA CYS A 60 -3.10 14.86 2.61
C CYS A 60 -3.20 13.98 1.36
N HIS A 61 -2.05 13.55 0.81
CA HIS A 61 -2.01 12.73 -0.41
C HIS A 61 -2.60 11.32 -0.26
N MET A 62 -2.94 10.91 0.97
CA MET A 62 -3.69 9.67 1.22
C MET A 62 -5.19 9.79 0.96
N MET A 63 -5.74 11.01 0.85
CA MET A 63 -7.19 11.22 0.64
C MET A 63 -7.71 10.66 -0.69
N ASP A 64 -6.82 10.42 -1.64
CA ASP A 64 -7.14 9.86 -2.95
C ASP A 64 -7.33 8.34 -2.93
N LEU A 65 -6.83 7.67 -1.89
CA LEU A 65 -7.02 6.24 -1.70
C LEU A 65 -8.36 6.02 -0.99
N SER A 66 -9.38 5.56 -1.73
CA SER A 66 -10.70 5.33 -1.16
C SER A 66 -10.73 4.08 -0.29
N VAL A 67 -11.70 4.04 0.64
CA VAL A 67 -11.92 2.88 1.52
C VAL A 67 -12.34 1.67 0.69
N GLU A 68 -13.16 1.89 -0.34
CA GLU A 68 -13.64 0.85 -1.26
C GLU A 68 -12.46 0.18 -1.97
N THR A 69 -11.53 0.96 -2.54
CA THR A 69 -10.34 0.41 -3.19
C THR A 69 -9.47 -0.42 -2.23
N VAL A 70 -9.37 0.02 -0.97
CA VAL A 70 -8.64 -0.73 0.06
C VAL A 70 -9.38 -2.01 0.45
N GLY A 71 -10.71 -1.95 0.57
CA GLY A 71 -11.56 -3.10 0.88
C GLY A 71 -11.46 -4.19 -0.18
N ASP A 72 -11.69 -3.81 -1.45
CA ASP A 72 -11.62 -4.73 -2.58
C ASP A 72 -10.24 -5.41 -2.67
N ALA A 73 -9.16 -4.63 -2.57
CA ALA A 73 -7.80 -5.17 -2.60
C ALA A 73 -7.48 -6.08 -1.41
N ALA A 74 -8.09 -5.85 -0.24
CA ALA A 74 -7.93 -6.70 0.92
C ALA A 74 -8.68 -8.02 0.77
N GLU A 75 -9.91 -7.99 0.24
CA GLU A 75 -10.71 -9.18 -0.06
C GLU A 75 -10.04 -10.06 -1.12
N ASP A 76 -9.49 -9.45 -2.18
CA ASP A 76 -8.72 -10.14 -3.22
C ASP A 76 -7.49 -10.84 -2.63
N LEU A 77 -6.75 -10.15 -1.77
CA LEU A 77 -5.56 -10.70 -1.12
C LEU A 77 -5.92 -11.85 -0.17
N LEU A 78 -7.01 -11.71 0.60
CA LEU A 78 -7.49 -12.78 1.48
C LEU A 78 -7.87 -14.02 0.65
N THR A 79 -8.68 -13.83 -0.39
CA THR A 79 -9.13 -14.91 -1.28
C THR A 79 -7.93 -15.65 -1.91
N ALA A 80 -6.92 -14.90 -2.36
CA ALA A 80 -5.72 -15.48 -2.97
C ALA A 80 -4.84 -16.28 -1.99
N THR A 81 -4.93 -15.99 -0.68
CA THR A 81 -4.02 -16.55 0.33
C THR A 81 -4.67 -17.61 1.22
N GLU A 82 -6.00 -17.61 1.35
CA GLU A 82 -6.75 -18.64 2.08
C GLU A 82 -6.60 -20.03 1.44
N GLY A 83 -6.56 -20.12 0.11
CA GLY A 83 -6.37 -21.40 -0.60
C GLY A 83 -4.95 -21.99 -0.50
N ALA A 84 -3.95 -21.18 -0.15
CA ALA A 84 -2.54 -21.60 -0.03
C ALA A 84 -2.16 -22.05 1.38
N ARG A 85 -3.03 -21.83 2.37
CA ARG A 85 -2.80 -22.14 3.80
C ARG A 85 -3.39 -23.49 4.26
N ALA A 86 -3.89 -24.31 3.33
CA ALA A 86 -4.43 -25.66 3.60
C ALA A 86 -3.35 -26.75 3.48
#